data_AF-A0A6A1VT87-F1
#
_entry.id   AF-A0A6A1VT87-F1
#
_cell.length_a   1.000
_cell.length_b   1.000
_cell.length_c   1.000
_cell.angle_alpha   90.00
_cell.angle_beta   90.00
_cell.angle_gamma   90.00
#
_symmetry.space_group_name_H-M   'P 1'
#
loop_
_entity.id
_entity.type
_entity.pdbx_description
1 polymer ?
#
loop_
_entity_poly.entity_id
_entity_poly.type
_entity_poly.pdbx_seq_one_letter_code
_entity_poly.pdbx_strand_id
1 'polypeptide(L)'
;MDGLGLRKMGDVNKALIMKLAWSVHAASSKPWIVALKAKYLNSKFIWNSAPIASSSWAWKGILKVSPLLKQGCCFQISFGFKVRVWSDLWLPNVKLFSPSPRDSTAFVDVEFKVQELFIPGS
;
A
#
# COMPACT_ATOMS: atom_id res chain seq x y z
N MET A 1 0.48 23.32 -33.52
CA MET A 1 1.95 23.34 -33.44
C MET A 1 2.38 22.08 -32.71
N ASP A 2 3.11 21.23 -33.41
CA ASP A 2 3.51 19.89 -33.01
C ASP A 2 4.29 19.80 -31.69
N GLY A 3 4.21 18.62 -31.07
CA GLY A 3 5.03 18.28 -29.90
C GLY A 3 5.07 16.78 -29.63
N LEU A 4 5.45 15.96 -30.62
CA LEU A 4 5.84 14.54 -30.60
C LEU A 4 5.07 13.50 -29.73
N GLY A 5 4.00 13.83 -29.00
CA GLY A 5 3.21 12.89 -28.18
C GLY A 5 4.00 12.14 -27.10
N LEU A 6 5.27 12.50 -26.87
CA LEU A 6 6.13 11.87 -25.88
C LEU A 6 5.61 12.24 -24.49
N ARG A 7 4.90 11.30 -23.87
CA ARG A 7 4.55 11.37 -22.45
C ARG A 7 5.80 11.80 -21.67
N LYS A 8 5.67 12.73 -20.71
CA LYS A 8 6.77 13.15 -19.85
C LYS A 8 7.49 11.90 -19.33
N MET A 9 8.75 11.69 -19.72
CA MET A 9 9.48 10.45 -19.42
C MET A 9 9.50 10.12 -17.93
N GLY A 10 9.48 11.15 -17.07
CA GLY A 10 9.33 11.00 -15.63
C GLY A 10 8.03 10.31 -15.21
N ASP A 11 6.90 10.61 -15.86
CA ASP A 11 5.60 10.01 -15.56
C ASP A 11 5.56 8.54 -16.01
N VAL A 12 6.13 8.23 -17.18
CA VAL A 12 6.27 6.85 -17.67
C VAL A 12 7.14 6.04 -16.71
N ASN A 13 8.30 6.57 -16.31
CA ASN A 13 9.17 5.89 -15.36
C ASN A 13 8.47 5.67 -14.01
N LYS A 14 7.77 6.69 -13.49
CA LYS A 14 6.99 6.56 -12.24
C LYS A 14 5.93 5.45 -12.36
N ALA A 15 5.19 5.39 -13.47
CA ALA A 15 4.20 4.35 -13.72
C ALA A 15 4.82 2.94 -13.80
N LEU A 16 5.99 2.81 -14.45
CA LEU A 16 6.72 1.54 -14.52
C LEU A 16 7.21 1.08 -13.14
N ILE A 17 7.78 1.98 -12.34
CA ILE A 17 8.20 1.68 -10.97
C ILE A 17 6.98 1.29 -10.11
N MET A 18 5.84 1.97 -10.27
CA MET A 18 4.59 1.61 -9.60
C MET A 18 4.11 0.21 -9.99
N LYS A 19 4.21 -0.17 -11.26
CA LYS A 19 3.90 -1.53 -11.74
C LYS A 19 4.83 -2.59 -11.10
N LEU A 20 6.11 -2.27 -10.93
CA LEU A 20 7.06 -3.13 -10.21
C LEU A 20 6.69 -3.25 -8.72
N ALA A 21 6.39 -2.13 -8.06
CA ALA A 21 5.96 -2.11 -6.67
C ALA A 21 4.67 -2.93 -6.46
N TRP A 22 3.70 -2.82 -7.36
CA TRP A 22 2.50 -3.64 -7.36
C TRP A 22 2.81 -5.13 -7.53
N SER A 23 3.74 -5.49 -8.42
CA SER A 23 4.16 -6.89 -8.61
C SER A 23 4.75 -7.49 -7.33
N VAL A 24 5.55 -6.69 -6.60
CA VAL A 24 6.06 -7.07 -5.28
C VAL A 24 4.90 -7.21 -4.28
N HIS A 25 3.94 -6.28 -4.27
CA HIS A 25 2.80 -6.32 -3.37
C HIS A 25 1.93 -7.56 -3.59
N ALA A 26 1.51 -7.80 -4.84
CA ALA A 26 0.67 -8.94 -5.27
C ALA A 26 1.37 -10.31 -5.17
N ALA A 27 2.59 -10.38 -4.62
CA ALA A 27 3.28 -11.62 -4.30
C ALA A 27 3.47 -12.56 -5.51
N SER A 28 3.81 -12.02 -6.67
CA SER A 28 4.11 -12.83 -7.85
C SER A 28 5.34 -13.72 -7.62
N SER A 29 5.28 -14.97 -8.11
CA SER A 29 6.29 -16.03 -7.94
C SER A 29 7.60 -15.81 -8.71
N LYS A 30 7.86 -14.58 -9.19
CA LYS A 30 9.09 -14.27 -9.95
C LYS A 30 10.30 -14.31 -9.01
N PRO A 31 11.43 -14.93 -9.40
CA PRO A 31 12.61 -15.07 -8.54
C PRO A 31 13.12 -13.74 -7.94
N TRP A 32 13.13 -12.66 -8.74
CA TRP A 32 13.55 -11.35 -8.26
C TRP A 32 12.61 -10.76 -7.19
N ILE A 33 11.30 -11.10 -7.23
CA ILE A 33 10.33 -10.67 -6.22
C ILE A 33 10.56 -11.41 -4.91
N VAL A 34 10.79 -12.73 -5.00
CA VAL A 34 11.09 -13.58 -3.84
C VAL A 34 12.36 -13.09 -3.14
N ALA A 35 13.43 -12.87 -3.90
CA ALA A 35 14.69 -12.36 -3.35
C ALA A 35 14.54 -10.98 -2.70
N LEU A 36 13.78 -10.09 -3.34
CA LEU A 36 13.56 -8.72 -2.85
C LEU A 36 12.67 -8.70 -1.59
N LYS A 37 11.65 -9.56 -1.52
CA LYS A 37 10.84 -9.75 -0.31
C LYS A 37 11.65 -10.31 0.86
N ALA A 38 12.44 -11.34 0.62
CA ALA A 38 13.30 -11.95 1.63
C ALA A 38 14.34 -10.95 2.16
N LYS A 39 14.87 -10.09 1.29
CA LYS A 39 15.87 -9.09 1.67
C LYS A 39 15.31 -7.90 2.44
N TYR A 40 14.13 -7.41 2.08
CA TYR A 40 13.65 -6.10 2.56
C TYR A 40 12.33 -6.12 3.34
N LEU A 41 11.45 -7.09 3.08
CA LEU A 41 10.06 -7.01 3.55
C LEU A 41 9.82 -7.81 4.82
N ASN A 42 10.51 -8.93 5.10
CA ASN A 42 10.31 -9.73 6.32
C ASN A 42 8.81 -9.91 6.68
N SER A 43 7.98 -10.22 5.68
CA SER A 43 6.51 -10.34 5.81
C SER A 43 5.71 -9.06 6.12
N LYS A 44 6.32 -7.88 5.99
CA LYS A 44 5.68 -6.56 6.11
C LYS A 44 5.17 -6.06 4.75
N PHE A 45 4.29 -5.05 4.79
CA PHE A 45 3.89 -4.29 3.60
C PHE A 45 5.01 -3.35 3.14
N ILE A 46 5.03 -3.03 1.83
CA ILE A 46 6.02 -2.13 1.21
C ILE A 46 5.95 -0.72 1.79
N TRP A 47 4.78 -0.26 2.21
CA TRP A 47 4.62 1.05 2.86
C TRP A 47 5.03 1.05 4.35
N ASN A 48 5.31 -0.11 4.93
CA ASN A 48 5.81 -0.24 6.31
C ASN A 48 7.31 -0.49 6.37
N SER A 49 8.02 -0.53 5.24
CA SER A 49 9.47 -0.73 5.18
C SER A 49 10.22 0.60 5.15
N ALA A 50 11.26 0.72 5.99
CA ALA A 50 12.12 1.88 6.05
C ALA A 50 13.21 1.85 4.95
N PRO A 51 13.69 3.01 4.49
CA PRO A 51 14.83 3.09 3.59
C PRO A 51 16.11 2.61 4.29
N ILE A 52 16.82 1.67 3.66
CA ILE A 52 18.14 1.20 4.10
C ILE A 52 19.20 1.94 3.28
N ALA A 53 20.22 2.51 3.93
CA ALA A 53 21.26 3.31 3.25
C ALA A 53 21.94 2.54 2.09
N SER A 54 22.28 1.28 2.33
CA SER A 54 22.90 0.34 1.37
C SER A 54 21.90 -0.38 0.44
N SER A 55 20.65 0.08 0.35
CA SER A 55 19.66 -0.53 -0.55
C SER A 55 19.91 -0.23 -2.03
N SER A 56 19.44 -1.14 -2.89
CA SER A 56 19.54 -0.97 -4.34
C SER A 56 18.71 0.21 -4.83
N TRP A 57 19.12 0.82 -5.94
CA TRP A 57 18.37 1.90 -6.58
C TRP A 57 16.93 1.50 -6.94
N ALA A 58 16.73 0.25 -7.36
CA ALA A 58 15.41 -0.31 -7.63
C ALA A 58 14.52 -0.30 -6.36
N TRP A 59 15.06 -0.71 -5.21
CA TRP A 59 14.33 -0.68 -3.95
C TRP A 59 14.00 0.75 -3.51
N LYS A 60 14.96 1.68 -3.62
CA LYS A 60 14.72 3.10 -3.34
C LYS A 60 13.61 3.68 -4.22
N GLY A 61 13.56 3.31 -5.50
CA GLY A 61 12.48 3.67 -6.41
C GLY A 61 11.12 3.13 -5.98
N ILE A 62 11.06 1.84 -5.61
CA ILE A 62 9.85 1.19 -5.09
C ILE A 62 9.35 1.88 -3.82
N LEU A 63 10.24 2.17 -2.87
CA LEU A 63 9.89 2.91 -1.65
C LEU A 63 9.34 4.30 -1.96
N LYS A 64 9.91 5.00 -2.95
CA LYS A 64 9.47 6.34 -3.35
C LYS A 64 8.03 6.37 -3.89
N VAL A 65 7.59 5.32 -4.58
CA VAL A 65 6.21 5.22 -5.10
C VAL A 65 5.24 4.53 -4.13
N SER A 66 5.76 3.92 -3.06
CA SER A 66 4.97 3.15 -2.09
C SER A 66 3.81 3.94 -1.46
N PRO A 67 3.95 5.22 -1.07
CA PRO A 67 2.82 6.00 -0.53
C PRO A 67 1.71 6.21 -1.56
N LEU A 68 2.09 6.48 -2.82
CA LEU A 68 1.13 6.67 -3.92
C LEU A 68 0.44 5.34 -4.28
N LEU A 69 1.18 4.23 -4.22
CA LEU A 69 0.59 2.90 -4.38
C LEU A 69 -0.43 2.63 -3.27
N LYS A 70 -0.10 2.92 -2.00
CA LYS A 70 -1.02 2.76 -0.87
C LYS A 70 -2.33 3.53 -1.12
N GLN A 71 -2.25 4.81 -1.52
CA GLN A 71 -3.43 5.64 -1.80
C GLN A 71 -4.35 5.08 -2.90
N GLY A 72 -3.79 4.36 -3.88
CA GLY A 72 -4.55 3.73 -4.95
C GLY A 72 -5.06 2.31 -4.62
N CYS A 73 -4.73 1.77 -3.44
CA CYS A 73 -5.13 0.43 -3.02
C CYS A 73 -6.21 0.48 -1.95
N CYS A 74 -7.19 -0.42 -2.05
CA CYS A 74 -8.17 -0.68 -1.01
C CYS A 74 -8.04 -2.14 -0.56
N PHE A 75 -8.03 -2.38 0.75
CA PHE A 75 -8.10 -3.70 1.33
C PHE A 75 -9.46 -4.31 1.02
N GLN A 76 -9.43 -5.52 0.47
CA GLN A 76 -10.61 -6.37 0.43
C GLN A 76 -10.73 -7.09 1.76
N ILE A 77 -11.82 -6.84 2.47
CA ILE A 77 -12.07 -7.49 3.76
C ILE A 77 -12.67 -8.86 3.51
N SER A 78 -11.98 -9.87 4.01
CA SER A 78 -12.58 -11.19 4.24
C SER A 78 -12.87 -11.30 5.74
N PHE A 79 -11.85 -11.60 6.55
CA PHE A 79 -12.04 -11.79 7.99
C PHE A 79 -11.59 -10.61 8.89
N GLY A 80 -11.01 -9.54 8.32
CA GLY A 80 -10.65 -8.34 9.09
C GLY A 80 -9.47 -8.44 10.09
N PHE A 81 -8.87 -9.62 10.32
CA PHE A 81 -7.79 -9.85 11.31
C PHE A 81 -6.53 -8.96 11.17
N LYS A 82 -6.27 -8.44 9.96
CA LYS A 82 -5.04 -7.72 9.61
C LYS A 82 -5.29 -6.27 9.16
N VAL A 83 -6.53 -5.81 9.26
CA VAL A 83 -6.94 -4.48 8.78
C VAL A 83 -7.31 -3.64 9.99
N ARG A 84 -6.59 -2.54 10.21
CA ARG A 84 -6.93 -1.55 11.24
C ARG A 84 -8.08 -0.68 10.76
N VAL A 85 -9.05 -0.44 11.63
CA VAL A 85 -10.27 0.31 11.31
C VAL A 85 -9.94 1.72 10.84
N TRP A 86 -9.02 2.41 11.51
CA TRP A 86 -8.83 3.85 11.34
C TRP A 86 -7.67 4.25 10.42
N SER A 87 -6.71 3.36 10.18
CA SER A 87 -5.45 3.68 9.50
C SER A 87 -5.22 2.96 8.19
N ASP A 88 -5.96 1.87 7.94
CA ASP A 88 -5.91 1.13 6.69
C ASP A 88 -7.09 1.52 5.77
N LEU A 89 -6.88 1.43 4.47
CA LEU A 89 -7.84 1.86 3.44
C LEU A 89 -8.74 0.68 3.09
N TRP A 90 -9.93 0.56 3.66
CA TRP A 90 -10.78 -0.64 3.51
C TRP A 90 -12.24 -0.37 3.12
N LEU A 91 -12.65 0.91 3.04
CA LEU A 91 -14.01 1.30 2.69
C LEU A 91 -14.08 1.90 1.28
N PRO A 92 -14.41 1.11 0.22
CA PRO A 92 -14.40 1.58 -1.17
C PRO A 92 -15.27 2.82 -1.44
N ASN A 93 -16.34 3.00 -0.66
CA ASN A 93 -17.36 4.02 -0.90
C ASN A 93 -17.22 5.27 -0.01
N VAL A 94 -16.14 5.39 0.75
CA VAL A 94 -15.90 6.52 1.68
C VAL A 94 -14.74 7.36 1.17
N LYS A 95 -14.78 8.68 1.41
CA LYS A 95 -13.67 9.59 1.06
C LYS A 95 -12.36 9.06 1.64
N LEU A 96 -11.32 8.97 0.80
CA LEU A 96 -10.00 8.46 1.17
C LEU A 96 -10.00 7.02 1.68
N PHE A 97 -11.05 6.22 1.43
CA PHE A 97 -11.13 4.81 1.77
C PHE A 97 -10.98 4.45 3.26
N SER A 98 -11.02 5.43 4.16
CA SER A 98 -10.86 5.25 5.62
C SER A 98 -12.02 5.90 6.38
N PRO A 99 -12.58 5.23 7.41
CA PRO A 99 -13.60 5.84 8.26
C PRO A 99 -13.00 6.96 9.12
N SER A 100 -13.84 7.94 9.47
CA SER A 100 -13.49 8.99 10.43
C SER A 100 -14.38 8.87 11.66
N PRO A 101 -13.84 9.06 12.89
CA PRO A 101 -14.65 9.08 14.09
C PRO A 101 -15.74 10.14 14.00
N ARG A 102 -16.92 9.84 14.55
CA ARG A 102 -18.03 10.80 14.61
C ARG A 102 -17.69 12.01 15.50
N ASP A 103 -16.90 11.78 16.55
CA ASP A 103 -16.39 12.80 17.45
C ASP A 103 -14.86 12.90 17.26
N SER A 104 -14.37 14.06 16.85
CA SER A 104 -12.95 14.30 16.62
C SER A 104 -12.11 14.33 17.90
N THR A 105 -12.75 14.36 19.08
CA THR A 105 -12.09 14.32 20.39
C THR A 105 -12.06 12.94 21.02
N ALA A 106 -12.76 11.96 20.42
CA ALA A 106 -12.79 10.60 20.94
C ALA A 106 -11.40 9.96 20.86
N PHE A 107 -11.02 9.25 21.92
CA PHE A 107 -9.83 8.40 21.88
C PHE A 107 -10.04 7.27 20.87
N VAL A 108 -9.18 7.24 19.85
CA VAL A 108 -9.22 6.22 18.81
C VAL A 108 -8.12 5.21 19.10
N ASP A 109 -8.52 3.97 19.40
CA ASP A 109 -7.56 2.87 19.46
C ASP A 109 -7.05 2.58 18.05
N VAL A 110 -5.76 2.85 17.83
CA VAL A 110 -5.08 2.66 16.55
C VAL A 110 -4.93 1.19 16.18
N GLU A 111 -4.96 0.28 17.14
CA GLU A 111 -4.84 -1.17 16.92
C GLU A 111 -6.21 -1.83 16.72
N PHE A 112 -7.32 -1.09 16.83
CA PHE A 112 -8.67 -1.61 16.64
C PHE A 112 -8.85 -2.21 15.24
N LYS A 113 -9.27 -3.48 15.17
CA LYS A 113 -9.34 -4.25 13.93
C LYS A 113 -10.76 -4.35 13.38
N VAL A 114 -10.85 -4.44 12.04
CA VAL A 114 -12.14 -4.58 11.34
C VAL A 114 -12.94 -5.80 11.81
N GLN A 115 -12.26 -6.88 12.19
CA GLN A 115 -12.92 -8.08 12.71
C GLN A 115 -13.83 -7.80 13.93
N GLU A 116 -13.48 -6.80 14.74
CA GLU A 116 -14.19 -6.48 15.99
C GLU A 116 -15.49 -5.73 15.70
N LEU A 117 -15.69 -5.30 14.45
CA LEU A 117 -16.95 -4.78 13.95
C LEU A 117 -17.91 -5.89 13.51
N PHE A 118 -17.45 -7.14 13.38
CA PHE A 118 -18.30 -8.23 12.93
C PHE A 118 -19.20 -8.70 14.08
N ILE A 119 -20.49 -8.88 13.77
CA ILE A 119 -21.45 -9.38 14.73
C ILE A 119 -21.28 -10.91 14.82
N PRO A 120 -21.10 -11.50 16.01
CA PRO A 120 -20.98 -12.95 16.14
C PRO A 120 -22.27 -13.64 15.64
N GLY A 121 -22.15 -14.57 14.68
CA GLY A 121 -23.27 -15.41 14.23
C GLY A 121 -23.95 -15.00 12.92
N SER A 122 -23.39 -14.04 12.17
CA SER A 122 -23.78 -13.70 10.80
C SER A 122 -22.92 -14.38 9.74
#